data_AF-A0A5D6XMV4-F1
#
_entry.id   AF-A0A5D6XMV4-F1
#
_cell.length_a   1.000
_cell.length_b   1.000
_cell.length_c   1.000
_cell.angle_alpha   90.00
_cell.angle_beta   90.00
_cell.angle_gamma   90.00
#
_symmetry.space_group_name_H-M   'P 1'
#
loop_
_entity.id
_entity.type
_entity.pdbx_description
1 polymer ?
#
loop_
_entity_poly.entity_id
_entity_poly.type
_entity_poly.pdbx_seq_one_letter_code
_entity_poly.pdbx_strand_id
1 'polypeptide(L)'
;MGAHLSLLVSATMLAATLVYYYRMVLLTELTTEATLFNTLYAEYATPQMHEAIQAVEKFSHDKTLSYEQIACKASGEQLWSRALDHDWQRLFHWYQKLVYFHRLGLLSDRFYREFPGPIRARHFVQHVEPFAINSCQVYKEQNCTDVFDYLRELYALPAAPRVACIDEPRGAAADSKDEL
;
A
#
# COMPACT_ATOMS: atom_id res chain seq x y z
N MET A 1 56.06 -13.63 -31.88
CA MET A 1 54.67 -13.59 -32.42
C MET A 1 53.64 -14.29 -31.53
N GLY A 2 53.95 -15.40 -30.84
CA GLY A 2 52.97 -16.11 -30.00
C GLY A 2 52.44 -15.35 -28.76
N ALA A 3 53.26 -14.53 -28.09
CA ALA A 3 52.85 -13.82 -26.89
C ALA A 3 51.76 -12.76 -27.13
N HIS A 4 51.84 -12.01 -28.24
CA HIS A 4 50.81 -11.03 -28.62
C HIS A 4 49.48 -11.68 -28.98
N LEU A 5 49.53 -12.86 -29.61
CA LEU A 5 48.34 -13.63 -29.97
C LEU A 5 47.64 -14.20 -28.73
N SER A 6 48.41 -14.71 -27.76
CA SER A 6 47.88 -15.14 -26.46
C SER A 6 47.24 -13.99 -25.69
N LEU A 7 47.87 -12.81 -25.67
CA LEU A 7 47.32 -11.62 -25.01
C LEU A 7 45.99 -11.17 -25.63
N LEU A 8 45.92 -11.15 -26.96
CA LEU A 8 44.69 -10.83 -27.69
C LEU A 8 43.57 -11.83 -27.38
N VAL A 9 43.87 -13.13 -27.39
CA VAL A 9 42.88 -14.18 -27.07
C VAL A 9 42.41 -14.08 -25.62
N SER A 10 43.31 -13.83 -24.66
CA SER A 10 42.92 -13.65 -23.26
C SER A 10 42.09 -12.38 -23.05
N ALA A 11 42.43 -11.28 -23.72
CA ALA A 11 41.68 -10.02 -23.64
C ALA A 11 40.27 -10.15 -24.25
N THR A 12 40.14 -10.82 -25.40
CA THR A 12 38.83 -11.06 -26.03
C THR A 12 37.99 -12.02 -25.20
N MET A 13 38.58 -13.06 -24.61
CA MET A 13 37.88 -13.95 -23.69
C MET A 13 37.39 -13.20 -22.44
N LEU A 14 38.24 -12.37 -21.82
CA LEU A 14 37.84 -11.56 -20.68
C LEU A 14 36.68 -10.62 -21.03
N ALA A 15 36.75 -9.93 -22.17
CA ALA A 15 35.68 -9.05 -22.63
C ALA A 15 34.38 -9.82 -22.90
N ALA A 16 34.45 -10.99 -23.54
CA ALA A 16 33.30 -11.84 -23.78
C ALA A 16 32.67 -12.33 -22.47
N THR A 17 33.50 -12.72 -21.49
CA THR A 17 33.05 -13.13 -20.16
C THR A 17 32.38 -11.98 -19.42
N LEU A 18 32.94 -10.77 -19.44
CA LEU A 18 32.34 -9.58 -18.83
C LEU A 18 30.98 -9.24 -19.45
N VAL A 19 30.89 -9.26 -20.79
CA VAL A 19 29.62 -9.03 -21.50
C VAL A 19 28.60 -10.11 -21.16
N TYR A 20 29.01 -11.37 -21.12
CA TYR A 20 28.14 -12.48 -20.75
C TYR A 20 27.58 -12.31 -19.33
N TYR A 21 28.44 -12.07 -18.34
CA TYR A 21 27.99 -11.85 -16.96
C TYR A 21 27.09 -10.63 -16.83
N TYR A 22 27.43 -9.52 -17.49
CA TYR A 22 26.59 -8.33 -17.50
C TYR A 22 25.19 -8.63 -18.07
N ARG A 23 25.11 -9.34 -19.20
CA ARG A 23 23.83 -9.74 -19.81
C ARG A 23 23.06 -10.71 -18.92
N MET A 24 23.73 -11.65 -18.27
CA MET A 24 23.10 -12.59 -17.35
C MET A 24 22.53 -11.89 -16.10
N VAL A 25 23.26 -10.93 -15.53
CA VAL A 25 22.77 -10.13 -14.39
C VAL A 25 21.55 -9.32 -14.80
N LEU A 26 21.62 -8.60 -15.92
CA LEU A 26 20.50 -7.81 -16.44
C LEU A 26 19.27 -8.68 -16.72
N LEU A 27 19.46 -9.86 -17.32
CA LEU A 27 18.35 -10.78 -17.59
C LEU A 27 17.74 -11.30 -16.28
N THR A 28 18.55 -11.57 -15.26
CA THR A 28 18.09 -12.00 -13.94
C THR A 28 17.28 -10.91 -13.23
N GLU A 29 17.73 -9.66 -13.29
CA GLU A 29 16.98 -8.52 -12.74
C GLU A 29 15.62 -8.37 -13.43
N LEU A 30 15.59 -8.41 -14.77
CA LEU A 30 14.35 -8.28 -15.52
C LEU A 30 13.37 -9.44 -15.28
N THR A 31 13.85 -10.68 -15.16
CA THR A 31 12.97 -11.84 -14.90
C THR A 31 12.43 -11.85 -13.48
N THR A 32 13.25 -11.49 -12.49
CA THR A 32 12.81 -11.41 -11.09
C THR A 32 11.76 -10.31 -10.91
N GLU A 33 12.00 -9.13 -11.49
CA GLU A 33 11.06 -8.02 -11.49
C GLU A 33 9.73 -8.38 -12.18
N ALA A 34 9.79 -8.99 -13.37
CA ALA A 34 8.58 -9.43 -14.09
C ALA A 34 7.78 -10.48 -13.31
N THR A 35 8.47 -11.41 -12.63
CA THR A 35 7.82 -12.43 -11.80
C THR A 35 7.10 -11.79 -10.62
N LEU A 36 7.76 -10.85 -9.94
CA LEU A 36 7.20 -10.15 -8.80
C LEU A 36 5.99 -9.30 -9.21
N PHE A 37 6.11 -8.57 -10.32
CA PHE A 37 5.01 -7.80 -10.89
C PHE A 37 3.80 -8.70 -11.22
N ASN A 38 4.04 -9.83 -11.88
CA ASN A 38 2.97 -10.77 -12.21
C ASN A 38 2.28 -11.32 -10.96
N THR A 39 3.02 -11.61 -9.89
CA THR A 39 2.44 -12.02 -8.60
C THR A 39 1.53 -10.93 -8.02
N LEU A 40 2.01 -9.67 -7.97
CA LEU A 40 1.20 -8.56 -7.46
C LEU A 40 -0.05 -8.31 -8.29
N TYR A 41 0.09 -8.35 -9.62
CA TYR A 41 -1.01 -8.17 -10.55
C TYR A 41 -2.04 -9.30 -10.42
N ALA A 42 -1.60 -10.56 -10.38
CA ALA A 42 -2.48 -11.70 -10.20
C ALA A 42 -3.22 -11.66 -8.86
N GLU A 43 -2.53 -11.27 -7.78
CA GLU A 43 -3.13 -11.08 -6.45
C GLU A 43 -4.22 -9.99 -6.48
N TYR A 44 -3.95 -8.87 -7.16
CA TYR A 44 -4.94 -7.79 -7.31
C TYR A 44 -6.14 -8.21 -8.19
N ALA A 45 -5.91 -9.07 -9.18
CA ALA A 45 -6.94 -9.56 -10.07
C ALA A 45 -7.80 -10.69 -9.47
N THR A 46 -7.56 -11.09 -8.21
CA THR A 46 -8.36 -12.12 -7.56
C THR A 46 -9.81 -11.65 -7.33
N PRO A 47 -10.80 -12.56 -7.37
CA PRO A 47 -12.20 -12.22 -7.07
C PRO A 47 -12.35 -11.59 -5.68
N GLN A 48 -11.61 -12.11 -4.71
CA GLN A 48 -11.56 -11.62 -3.33
C GLN A 48 -11.07 -10.18 -3.20
N MET A 49 -10.11 -9.76 -4.03
CA MET A 49 -9.66 -8.38 -4.07
C MET A 49 -10.71 -7.49 -4.73
N HIS A 50 -11.30 -7.97 -5.83
CA HIS A 50 -12.35 -7.24 -6.52
C HIS A 50 -13.57 -6.98 -5.64
N GLU A 51 -14.02 -7.99 -4.90
CA GLU A 51 -15.09 -7.87 -3.91
C GLU A 51 -14.74 -6.86 -2.81
N ALA A 52 -13.51 -6.89 -2.30
CA ALA A 52 -13.05 -5.94 -1.29
C ALA A 52 -13.04 -4.49 -1.81
N ILE A 53 -12.57 -4.27 -3.05
CA ILE A 53 -12.62 -2.95 -3.71
C ILE A 53 -14.07 -2.46 -3.78
N GLN A 54 -14.98 -3.30 -4.30
CA GLN A 54 -16.38 -2.94 -4.43
C GLN A 54 -17.05 -2.66 -3.08
N ALA A 55 -16.75 -3.45 -2.04
CA ALA A 55 -17.30 -3.25 -0.71
C ALA A 55 -16.89 -1.90 -0.12
N VAL A 56 -15.60 -1.57 -0.22
CA VAL A 56 -15.05 -0.30 0.29
C VAL A 56 -15.54 0.89 -0.54
N GLU A 57 -15.57 0.79 -1.87
CA GLU A 57 -16.11 1.85 -2.74
C GLU A 57 -17.60 2.09 -2.45
N LYS A 58 -18.41 1.02 -2.37
CA LYS A 58 -19.84 1.12 -2.07
C LYS A 58 -20.10 1.77 -0.73
N PHE A 59 -19.33 1.41 0.30
CA PHE A 59 -19.42 2.04 1.62
C PHE A 59 -19.04 3.52 1.56
N SER A 60 -17.95 3.86 0.87
CA SER A 60 -17.50 5.26 0.76
C SER A 60 -18.47 6.19 0.03
N HIS A 61 -19.29 5.62 -0.87
CA HIS A 61 -20.29 6.36 -1.63
C HIS A 61 -21.60 6.53 -0.84
N ASP A 62 -21.76 5.80 0.27
CA ASP A 62 -22.86 6.01 1.19
C ASP A 62 -22.67 7.36 1.90
N LYS A 63 -23.51 8.33 1.56
CA LYS A 63 -23.41 9.72 2.05
C LYS A 63 -23.72 9.88 3.53
N THR A 64 -24.06 8.80 4.22
CA THR A 64 -24.43 8.81 5.64
C THR A 64 -23.24 9.07 6.56
N LEU A 65 -22.02 8.72 6.13
CA LEU A 65 -20.81 8.83 6.95
C LEU A 65 -19.77 9.73 6.30
N SER A 66 -19.32 10.73 7.03
CA SER A 66 -18.21 11.60 6.63
C SER A 66 -16.86 10.92 6.90
N TYR A 67 -15.81 11.39 6.22
CA TYR A 67 -14.43 10.95 6.44
C TYR A 67 -14.04 11.05 7.93
N GLU A 68 -14.41 12.15 8.59
CA GLU A 68 -14.13 12.38 10.02
C GLU A 68 -14.88 11.39 10.92
N GLN A 69 -16.14 11.06 10.60
CA GLN A 69 -16.91 10.08 11.38
C GLN A 69 -16.30 8.67 11.31
N ILE A 70 -15.75 8.30 10.15
CA ILE A 70 -15.06 7.02 9.99
C ILE A 70 -13.73 7.03 10.76
N ALA A 71 -12.93 8.09 10.60
CA ALA A 71 -11.63 8.22 11.24
C ALA A 71 -11.72 8.31 12.77
N CYS A 72 -12.71 9.03 13.31
CA CYS A 72 -12.90 9.27 14.74
C CYS A 72 -13.89 8.30 15.41
N LYS A 73 -14.25 7.20 14.74
CA LYS A 73 -15.15 6.19 15.31
C LYS A 73 -14.67 5.71 16.68
N ALA A 74 -15.56 5.75 17.66
CA ALA A 74 -15.27 5.26 18.99
C ALA A 74 -15.19 3.72 19.05
N SER A 75 -14.33 3.19 19.93
CA SER A 75 -14.03 1.75 20.05
C SER A 75 -15.21 0.82 20.38
N GLY A 76 -16.39 1.37 20.70
CA GLY A 76 -17.62 0.61 21.02
C GLY A 76 -18.75 0.78 20.02
N GLU A 77 -18.58 1.59 18.97
CA GLU A 77 -19.63 1.88 18.00
C GLU A 77 -19.48 0.97 16.78
N GLN A 78 -20.56 0.32 16.33
CA GLN A 78 -20.54 -0.57 15.17
C GLN A 78 -21.11 0.17 13.95
N LEU A 79 -20.29 1.03 13.33
CA LEU A 79 -20.69 1.80 12.13
C LEU A 79 -20.75 0.94 10.84
N TRP A 80 -20.00 -0.16 10.79
CA TRP A 80 -19.94 -1.05 9.63
C TRP A 80 -19.77 -2.52 10.06
N SER A 81 -19.92 -3.44 9.10
CA SER A 81 -19.82 -4.87 9.36
C SER A 81 -18.37 -5.32 9.54
N ARG A 82 -18.14 -6.39 10.31
CA ARG A 82 -16.80 -7.01 10.43
C ARG A 82 -16.24 -7.52 9.10
N ALA A 83 -17.11 -7.81 8.12
CA ALA A 83 -16.66 -8.18 6.78
C ALA A 83 -15.92 -7.02 6.11
N LEU A 84 -16.46 -5.80 6.23
CA LEU A 84 -15.80 -4.61 5.69
C LEU A 84 -14.44 -4.36 6.36
N ASP A 85 -14.29 -4.71 7.65
CA ASP A 85 -12.99 -4.63 8.33
C ASP A 85 -11.91 -5.47 7.64
N HIS A 86 -12.26 -6.70 7.27
CA HIS A 86 -11.35 -7.56 6.53
C HIS A 86 -11.08 -7.05 5.11
N ASP A 87 -12.09 -6.47 4.45
CA ASP A 87 -11.97 -5.98 3.08
C ASP A 87 -11.02 -4.79 2.98
N TRP A 88 -11.18 -3.76 3.83
CA TRP A 88 -10.27 -2.60 3.80
C TRP A 88 -8.86 -2.99 4.23
N GLN A 89 -8.71 -3.90 5.20
CA GLN A 89 -7.40 -4.39 5.65
C GLN A 89 -6.68 -5.16 4.55
N ARG A 90 -7.40 -5.98 3.76
CA ARG A 90 -6.83 -6.68 2.62
C ARG A 90 -6.26 -5.70 1.58
N LEU A 91 -7.02 -4.65 1.27
CA LEU A 91 -6.57 -3.61 0.36
C LEU A 91 -5.33 -2.89 0.92
N PHE A 92 -5.38 -2.50 2.19
CA PHE A 92 -4.28 -1.85 2.86
C PHE A 92 -3.00 -2.70 2.83
N HIS A 93 -3.11 -3.99 3.16
CA HIS A 93 -1.98 -4.90 3.16
C HIS A 93 -1.36 -5.08 1.77
N TRP A 94 -2.19 -5.17 0.72
CA TRP A 94 -1.69 -5.27 -0.65
C TRP A 94 -0.91 -4.02 -1.07
N TYR A 95 -1.42 -2.82 -0.76
CA TYR A 95 -0.70 -1.57 -1.04
C TYR A 95 0.55 -1.40 -0.17
N GLN A 96 0.53 -1.86 1.08
CA GLN A 96 1.71 -1.87 1.94
C GLN A 96 2.83 -2.76 1.36
N LYS A 97 2.48 -3.96 0.88
CA LYS A 97 3.40 -4.87 0.17
C LYS A 97 3.95 -4.22 -1.10
N LEU A 98 3.10 -3.55 -1.87
CA LEU A 98 3.50 -2.79 -3.04
C LEU A 98 4.50 -1.67 -2.68
N VAL A 99 4.22 -0.83 -1.69
CA VAL A 99 5.15 0.22 -1.25
C VAL A 99 6.47 -0.36 -0.73
N TYR A 100 6.41 -1.46 0.01
CA TYR A 100 7.59 -2.14 0.54
C TYR A 100 8.55 -2.59 -0.58
N PHE A 101 8.04 -3.21 -1.65
CA PHE A 101 8.87 -3.63 -2.78
C PHE A 101 9.49 -2.46 -3.56
N HIS A 102 8.80 -1.31 -3.63
CA HIS A 102 9.37 -0.11 -4.24
C HIS A 102 10.55 0.42 -3.44
N ARG A 103 10.35 0.56 -2.11
CA ARG A 103 11.38 1.10 -1.21
C ARG A 103 12.65 0.26 -1.20
N LEU A 104 12.53 -1.04 -1.43
CA LEU A 104 13.67 -1.96 -1.52
C LEU A 104 14.32 -2.00 -2.92
N GLY A 105 13.81 -1.26 -3.91
CA GLY A 105 14.32 -1.29 -5.28
C GLY A 105 14.08 -2.61 -6.01
N LEU A 106 13.11 -3.41 -5.54
CA LEU A 106 12.76 -4.72 -6.14
C LEU A 106 11.79 -4.58 -7.31
N LEU A 107 11.16 -3.41 -7.44
CA LEU A 107 10.33 -3.01 -8.57
C LEU A 107 10.73 -1.60 -8.99
N SER A 108 10.92 -1.41 -10.28
CA SER A 108 11.21 -0.10 -10.86
C SER A 108 9.95 0.77 -10.98
N ASP A 109 10.17 2.08 -10.98
CA ASP A 109 9.14 3.12 -11.13
C ASP A 109 8.20 2.91 -12.32
N ARG A 110 8.68 2.27 -13.41
CA ARG A 110 7.86 2.03 -14.61
C ARG A 110 6.62 1.22 -14.29
N PHE A 111 6.76 0.21 -13.43
CA PHE A 111 5.66 -0.68 -13.08
C PHE A 111 4.62 0.04 -12.24
N TYR A 112 5.03 0.93 -11.32
CA TYR A 112 4.09 1.73 -10.51
C TYR A 112 3.26 2.68 -11.36
N ARG A 113 3.87 3.32 -12.36
CA ARG A 113 3.16 4.22 -13.28
C ARG A 113 2.09 3.48 -14.08
N GLU A 114 2.36 2.25 -14.49
CA GLU A 114 1.41 1.42 -15.22
C GLU A 114 0.35 0.81 -14.30
N PHE A 115 0.76 0.25 -13.16
CA PHE A 115 -0.11 -0.47 -12.24
C PHE A 115 0.40 -0.45 -10.79
N PRO A 116 -0.45 -0.09 -9.81
CA PRO A 116 -1.88 0.24 -9.92
C PRO A 116 -2.14 1.60 -10.60
N GLY A 117 -1.12 2.45 -10.72
CA GLY A 117 -1.22 3.76 -11.34
C GLY A 117 -1.89 4.82 -10.44
N PRO A 118 -1.84 6.10 -10.85
CA PRO A 118 -2.24 7.23 -10.02
C PRO A 118 -3.74 7.25 -9.68
N ILE A 119 -4.60 6.77 -10.59
CA ILE A 119 -6.05 6.78 -10.40
C ILE A 119 -6.46 5.80 -9.30
N ARG A 120 -5.98 4.54 -9.38
CA ARG A 120 -6.30 3.51 -8.38
C ARG A 120 -5.69 3.83 -7.03
N ALA A 121 -4.45 4.36 -7.02
CA ALA A 121 -3.81 4.83 -5.80
C ALA A 121 -4.62 5.96 -5.14
N ARG A 122 -5.15 6.91 -5.94
CA ARG A 122 -6.03 7.96 -5.43
C ARG A 122 -7.29 7.40 -4.79
N HIS A 123 -7.98 6.48 -5.46
CA HIS A 123 -9.21 5.86 -4.93
C HIS A 123 -8.91 5.08 -3.64
N PHE A 124 -7.82 4.31 -3.63
CA PHE A 124 -7.36 3.61 -2.44
C PHE A 124 -7.13 4.58 -1.27
N VAL A 125 -6.35 5.65 -1.47
CA VAL A 125 -6.10 6.65 -0.42
C VAL A 125 -7.41 7.27 0.06
N GLN A 126 -8.30 7.67 -0.85
CA GLN A 126 -9.56 8.32 -0.50
C GLN A 126 -10.51 7.42 0.31
N HIS A 127 -10.55 6.13 -0.01
CA HIS A 127 -11.52 5.22 0.58
C HIS A 127 -10.99 4.43 1.76
N VAL A 128 -9.70 4.09 1.81
CA VAL A 128 -9.13 3.22 2.84
C VAL A 128 -8.48 3.98 4.00
N GLU A 129 -7.89 5.15 3.72
CA GLU A 129 -7.19 5.94 4.75
C GLU A 129 -7.99 6.23 6.03
N PRO A 130 -9.27 6.65 5.99
CA PRO A 130 -9.97 6.97 7.23
C PRO A 130 -10.12 5.74 8.16
N PHE A 131 -10.21 4.53 7.60
CA PHE A 131 -10.24 3.30 8.39
C PHE A 131 -8.89 3.00 9.05
N ALA A 132 -7.79 3.22 8.33
CA ALA A 132 -6.45 3.01 8.86
C ALA A 132 -6.14 4.01 10.00
N ILE A 133 -6.54 5.28 9.84
CA ILE A 133 -6.42 6.29 10.90
C ILE A 133 -7.20 5.84 12.15
N ASN A 134 -8.45 5.38 11.97
CA ASN A 134 -9.27 4.90 13.07
C ASN A 134 -8.64 3.71 13.81
N SER A 135 -8.19 2.71 13.06
CA SER A 135 -7.49 1.54 13.61
C SER A 135 -6.31 1.96 14.48
N CYS A 136 -5.57 2.97 14.08
CA CYS A 136 -4.38 3.39 14.81
C CYS A 136 -4.66 4.16 16.09
N GLN A 137 -5.78 4.88 16.16
CA GLN A 137 -6.26 5.44 17.42
C GLN A 137 -6.61 4.33 18.42
N VAL A 138 -7.22 3.24 17.94
CA VAL A 138 -7.57 2.08 18.77
C VAL A 138 -6.32 1.35 19.27
N TYR A 139 -5.31 1.13 18.40
CA TYR A 139 -4.10 0.38 18.75
C TYR A 139 -2.93 1.23 19.27
N LYS A 140 -3.07 2.57 19.32
CA LYS A 140 -2.03 3.54 19.75
C LYS A 140 -0.75 3.45 18.91
N GLU A 141 -0.89 3.28 17.60
CA GLU A 141 0.22 3.26 16.66
C GLU A 141 0.55 4.67 16.15
N GLN A 142 1.84 4.97 15.91
CA GLN A 142 2.31 6.33 15.59
C GLN A 142 2.42 6.62 14.08
N ASN A 143 2.55 5.59 13.21
CA ASN A 143 2.93 5.77 11.80
C ASN A 143 1.97 5.11 10.80
N CYS A 144 0.69 5.41 10.92
CA CYS A 144 -0.32 4.73 10.11
C CYS A 144 -0.63 5.38 8.78
N THR A 145 -0.15 6.61 8.59
CA THR A 145 -0.29 7.33 7.34
C THR A 145 0.85 7.07 6.36
N ASP A 146 1.94 6.40 6.79
CA ASP A 146 3.19 6.25 6.01
C ASP A 146 2.95 5.68 4.60
N VAL A 147 2.11 4.65 4.47
CA VAL A 147 1.77 4.08 3.16
C VAL A 147 1.03 5.10 2.28
N PHE A 148 0.09 5.85 2.85
CA PHE A 148 -0.70 6.83 2.11
C PHE A 148 0.13 8.05 1.74
N ASP A 149 0.97 8.55 2.65
CA ASP A 149 1.88 9.66 2.42
C ASP A 149 2.91 9.32 1.34
N TYR A 150 3.42 8.09 1.35
CA TYR A 150 4.29 7.58 0.29
C TYR A 150 3.59 7.55 -1.08
N LEU A 151 2.35 7.06 -1.13
CA LEU A 151 1.57 7.04 -2.38
C LEU A 151 1.26 8.47 -2.87
N ARG A 152 1.03 9.42 -1.95
CA ARG A 152 0.86 10.83 -2.29
C ARG A 152 2.12 11.42 -2.91
N GLU A 153 3.28 11.15 -2.33
CA GLU A 153 4.56 11.60 -2.87
C GLU A 153 4.83 10.97 -4.25
N LEU A 154 4.66 9.65 -4.36
CA LEU A 154 4.93 8.89 -5.58
C LEU A 154 4.08 9.34 -6.78
N TYR A 155 2.80 9.65 -6.54
CA TYR A 155 1.84 9.98 -7.61
C TYR A 155 1.37 11.45 -7.61
N ALA A 156 1.98 12.31 -6.79
CA ALA A 156 1.56 13.71 -6.58
C ALA A 156 0.05 13.83 -6.27
N LEU A 157 -0.45 13.03 -5.33
CA LEU A 157 -1.86 13.03 -4.94
C LEU A 157 -2.19 14.18 -3.97
N PRO A 158 -3.47 14.58 -3.85
CA PRO A 158 -3.88 15.60 -2.89
C PRO A 158 -3.51 15.23 -1.44
N ALA A 159 -3.21 16.26 -0.65
CA ALA A 159 -2.94 16.11 0.78
C ALA A 159 -4.14 15.52 1.53
N ALA A 160 -3.86 14.84 2.64
CA ALA A 160 -4.89 14.29 3.52
C ALA A 160 -5.83 15.41 4.03
N PRO A 161 -7.14 15.14 4.15
CA PRO A 161 -8.03 15.98 4.94
C PRO A 161 -7.49 16.05 6.37
N ARG A 162 -7.47 17.25 6.97
CA ARG A 162 -7.08 17.39 8.38
C ARG A 162 -8.20 16.85 9.25
N VAL A 163 -7.98 15.69 9.86
CA VAL A 163 -8.90 15.15 10.87
C VAL A 163 -8.37 15.49 12.25
N ALA A 164 -9.15 16.27 13.00
CA ALA A 164 -8.95 16.48 14.42
C ALA A 164 -10.09 15.76 15.15
N CYS A 165 -9.82 14.55 15.64
CA CYS A 165 -10.79 13.87 16.50
C CYS A 165 -10.83 14.61 17.83
N ILE A 166 -11.97 15.24 18.12
CA ILE A 166 -12.20 15.86 19.41
C ILE A 166 -12.35 14.70 20.40
N ASP A 167 -11.42 14.57 21.33
CA ASP A 167 -11.61 13.74 22.51
C ASP A 167 -12.75 14.33 23.32
N GLU A 168 -14.00 13.95 23.06
CA GLU A 168 -15.06 14.24 24.01
C GLU A 168 -14.73 13.50 25.32
N PRO A 169 -14.56 14.21 26.44
CA PRO A 169 -14.34 13.55 27.71
C PRO A 169 -15.61 12.78 28.06
N ARG A 170 -15.55 11.45 28.02
CA ARG A 170 -16.56 10.59 28.63
C ARG A 170 -16.54 10.80 30.15
N GLY A 171 -17.32 11.76 30.62
CA GLY A 171 -17.74 11.92 32.00
C GLY A 171 -19.09 12.64 31.97
N ALA A 172 -20.18 12.17 32.58
CA ALA A 172 -20.33 11.24 33.67
C ALA A 172 -21.49 10.28 33.37
N ALA A 173 -21.31 9.01 33.71
CA ALA A 173 -22.44 8.18 34.06
C ALA A 173 -23.21 8.92 35.17
N ALA A 174 -24.44 9.32 34.88
CA ALA A 174 -25.37 9.76 35.89
C ALA A 174 -25.63 8.57 36.80
N ASP A 175 -24.86 8.49 37.87
CA ASP A 175 -25.14 7.69 39.05
C ASP A 175 -26.39 8.29 39.70
N SER A 176 -27.57 7.93 39.18
CA SER A 176 -28.82 8.23 39.86
C SER A 176 -28.90 7.32 41.07
N LYS A 177 -28.45 7.87 42.20
CA LYS A 177 -28.88 7.46 43.53
C LYS A 177 -30.39 7.28 43.53
N ASP A 178 -30.84 6.05 43.73
CA ASP A 178 -32.12 5.74 44.35
C ASP A 178 -31.89 4.58 45.34
N GLU A 179 -31.26 4.92 46.46
CA GLU A 179 -31.42 4.23 47.75
C GLU A 179 -32.05 5.25 48.71
N LEU A 180 -33.38 5.22 48.84
CA LEU A 180 -34.15 4.86 50.06
C LEU A 180 -35.64 5.22 49.90
#